data_AF-A0A5E6NJX2-F1
#
_entry.id   AF-A0A5E6NJX2-F1
#
_cell.length_a   1.000
_cell.length_b   1.000
_cell.length_c   1.000
_cell.angle_alpha   90.00
_cell.angle_beta   90.00
_cell.angle_gamma   90.00
#
_symmetry.space_group_name_H-M   'P 1'
#
loop_
_entity.id
_entity.type
_entity.pdbx_description
1 polymer ?
#
loop_
_entity_poly.entity_id
_entity_poly.type
_entity_poly.pdbx_seq_one_letter_code
_entity_poly.pdbx_strand_id
1 'polypeptide(L)'
;MTQEEYLEALRSGAKMNFNDLIKLINENYNYTPASFINGDLQNTATENQGSAKLFCFGVIHQLTKLEVLHCFGEHYQGVLNDPEGDSHQNIRNFIIYGWEGLKFDSPVLVETSNPKYPLQADSKQNFGTTLIRSINQLYDFMGYYVKKNFIIRDLCINMNTHQNTIFHQLDKFINTAIALL
;
A
#
# COMPACT_ATOMS: atom_id res chain seq x y z
N MET A 1 19.61 -6.55 1.53
CA MET A 1 18.71 -7.17 2.52
C MET A 1 17.42 -7.53 1.81
N THR A 2 16.79 -8.63 2.20
CA THR A 2 15.46 -9.00 1.70
C THR A 2 14.38 -8.12 2.36
N GLN A 3 13.15 -8.19 1.86
CA GLN A 3 11.99 -7.51 2.44
C GLN A 3 11.69 -8.01 3.85
N GLU A 4 11.76 -9.32 4.07
CA GLU A 4 11.55 -9.94 5.36
C GLU A 4 12.61 -9.47 6.37
N GLU A 5 13.89 -9.48 5.99
CA GLU A 5 14.99 -8.98 6.83
C GLU A 5 14.80 -7.50 7.19
N TYR A 6 14.30 -6.68 6.26
CA TYR A 6 14.00 -5.27 6.51
C TYR A 6 12.88 -5.10 7.55
N LEU A 7 11.79 -5.85 7.41
CA LEU A 7 10.66 -5.79 8.33
C LEU A 7 11.01 -6.31 9.72
N GLU A 8 11.82 -7.36 9.82
CA GLU A 8 12.34 -7.87 11.09
C GLU A 8 13.23 -6.84 11.78
N ALA A 9 14.17 -6.23 11.05
CA ALA A 9 15.03 -5.17 11.58
C ALA A 9 14.21 -3.98 12.09
N LEU A 10 13.23 -3.53 11.30
CA LEU A 10 12.33 -2.43 11.68
C LEU A 10 11.57 -2.73 12.98
N ARG A 11 10.96 -3.92 13.08
CA ARG A 11 10.19 -4.37 14.26
C ARG A 11 11.05 -4.57 15.50
N SER A 12 12.34 -4.84 15.31
CA SER A 12 13.30 -4.92 16.42
C SER A 12 13.69 -3.54 16.99
N GLY A 13 13.29 -2.45 16.32
CA GLY A 13 13.67 -1.09 16.67
C GLY A 13 15.06 -0.70 16.16
N ALA A 14 15.58 -1.41 15.15
CA ALA A 14 16.83 -1.04 14.52
C ALA A 14 16.75 0.35 13.89
N LYS A 15 17.89 1.04 13.82
CA LYS A 15 17.99 2.31 13.12
C LYS A 15 17.89 2.08 11.62
N MET A 16 16.81 2.54 11.01
CA MET A 16 16.58 2.40 9.58
C MET A 16 17.20 3.56 8.80
N ASN A 17 17.54 3.32 7.53
CA ASN A 17 17.93 4.35 6.58
C ASN A 17 16.85 4.49 5.50
N PHE A 18 16.51 5.73 5.14
CA PHE A 18 15.43 5.97 4.18
C PHE A 18 15.78 5.48 2.77
N ASN A 19 17.05 5.62 2.34
CA ASN A 19 17.47 5.17 1.02
C ASN A 19 17.45 3.64 0.88
N ASP A 20 17.72 2.90 1.95
CA ASP A 20 17.62 1.43 1.95
C ASP A 20 16.18 0.97 1.69
N LEU A 21 15.19 1.64 2.32
CA LEU A 21 13.78 1.41 2.02
C LEU A 21 13.47 1.72 0.55
N ILE A 22 13.89 2.89 0.05
CA ILE A 22 13.58 3.29 -1.33
C ILE A 22 14.18 2.30 -2.33
N LYS A 23 15.40 1.83 -2.08
CA LYS A 23 16.04 0.78 -2.88
C LYS A 23 15.23 -0.51 -2.84
N LEU A 24 14.85 -0.97 -1.65
CA LEU A 24 14.02 -2.17 -1.46
C LEU A 24 12.69 -2.07 -2.22
N ILE A 25 12.01 -0.92 -2.14
CA ILE A 25 10.76 -0.68 -2.86
C ILE A 25 11.00 -0.74 -4.37
N ASN A 26 12.04 -0.07 -4.89
CA ASN A 26 12.32 -0.03 -6.32
C ASN A 26 12.67 -1.43 -6.89
N GLU A 27 13.24 -2.32 -6.08
CA GLU A 27 13.58 -3.69 -6.47
C GLU A 27 12.37 -4.63 -6.49
N ASN A 28 11.39 -4.41 -5.60
CA ASN A 28 10.30 -5.37 -5.35
C ASN A 28 8.91 -4.89 -5.78
N TYR A 29 8.75 -3.62 -6.14
CA TYR A 29 7.47 -3.01 -6.48
C TYR A 29 7.54 -2.20 -7.77
N ASN A 30 6.49 -2.31 -8.58
CA ASN A 30 6.18 -1.35 -9.63
C ASN A 30 5.56 -0.11 -8.98
N TYR A 31 6.12 1.04 -9.31
CA TYR A 31 5.71 2.33 -8.76
C TYR A 31 5.02 3.19 -9.83
N THR A 32 3.87 3.74 -9.48
CA THR A 32 3.15 4.75 -10.28
C THR A 32 3.04 6.03 -9.45
N PRO A 33 3.51 7.18 -9.96
CA PRO A 33 3.36 8.46 -9.24
C PRO A 33 1.89 8.81 -8.98
N ALA A 34 1.63 9.37 -7.81
CA ALA A 34 0.27 9.74 -7.40
C ALA A 34 0.26 10.97 -6.49
N SER A 35 -0.82 11.74 -6.57
CA SER A 35 -1.15 12.74 -5.56
C SER A 35 -1.66 12.09 -4.28
N PHE A 36 -1.38 12.75 -3.16
CA PHE A 36 -1.90 12.34 -1.87
C PHE A 36 -1.99 13.52 -0.90
N ILE A 37 -2.94 13.42 0.02
CA ILE A 37 -3.12 14.31 1.16
C ILE A 37 -2.53 13.63 2.39
N ASN A 38 -1.86 14.40 3.24
CA ASN A 38 -1.34 13.98 4.54
C ASN A 38 -1.64 15.07 5.56
N GLY A 39 -2.77 14.94 6.25
CA GLY A 39 -3.26 16.00 7.14
C GLY A 39 -3.64 17.24 6.34
N ASP A 40 -2.98 18.35 6.64
CA ASP A 40 -3.19 19.63 5.97
C ASP A 40 -2.29 19.80 4.72
N LEU A 41 -1.36 18.88 4.50
CA LEU A 41 -0.44 18.93 3.37
C LEU A 41 -1.01 18.18 2.15
N GLN A 42 -1.10 18.88 1.03
CA GLN A 42 -1.38 18.29 -0.28
C GLN A 42 -0.07 18.08 -1.05
N ASN A 43 0.10 16.90 -1.66
CA ASN A 43 1.25 16.55 -2.47
C ASN A 43 0.77 16.18 -3.88
N THR A 44 1.38 16.78 -4.90
CA THR A 44 1.11 16.41 -6.30
C THR A 44 1.85 15.12 -6.68
N ALA A 45 1.49 14.54 -7.83
CA ALA A 45 2.16 13.35 -8.38
C ALA A 45 3.66 13.56 -8.70
N THR A 46 4.15 14.79 -8.68
CA THR A 46 5.56 15.14 -8.89
C THR A 46 6.31 15.47 -7.61
N GLU A 47 5.62 15.56 -6.47
CA GLU A 47 6.20 16.01 -5.20
C GLU A 47 6.23 14.89 -4.17
N ASN A 48 7.29 14.87 -3.35
CA ASN A 48 7.38 14.02 -2.15
C ASN A 48 7.08 12.54 -2.39
N GLN A 49 7.39 12.04 -3.59
CA GLN A 49 7.03 10.69 -3.99
C GLN A 49 7.77 9.60 -3.18
N GLY A 50 8.90 9.93 -2.56
CA GLY A 50 9.52 9.05 -1.55
C GLY A 50 8.60 8.80 -0.34
N SER A 51 7.86 9.83 0.11
CA SER A 51 6.86 9.69 1.17
C SER A 51 5.67 8.86 0.69
N ALA A 52 5.19 9.11 -0.54
CA ALA A 52 4.10 8.32 -1.14
C ALA A 52 4.44 6.83 -1.18
N LYS A 53 5.66 6.48 -1.63
CA LYS A 53 6.17 5.09 -1.63
C LYS A 53 6.17 4.49 -0.23
N LEU A 54 6.76 5.17 0.76
CA LEU A 54 6.82 4.67 2.14
C LEU A 54 5.42 4.49 2.74
N PHE A 55 4.52 5.46 2.60
CA PHE A 55 3.16 5.33 3.13
C PHE A 55 2.43 4.14 2.50
N CYS A 56 2.54 3.95 1.19
CA CYS A 56 1.95 2.80 0.52
C CYS A 56 2.57 1.47 0.98
N PHE A 57 3.90 1.41 1.11
CA PHE A 57 4.61 0.26 1.68
C PHE A 57 4.14 -0.04 3.12
N GLY A 58 3.93 0.99 3.93
CA GLY A 58 3.43 0.85 5.29
C GLY A 58 2.02 0.30 5.36
N VAL A 59 1.14 0.66 4.41
CA VAL A 59 -0.19 0.04 4.31
C VAL A 59 -0.08 -1.44 3.93
N ILE A 60 0.70 -1.77 2.90
CA ILE A 60 0.88 -3.15 2.42
C ILE A 60 1.37 -4.07 3.55
N HIS A 61 2.34 -3.60 4.33
CA HIS A 61 2.96 -4.38 5.41
C HIS A 61 2.34 -4.17 6.79
N GLN A 62 1.20 -3.47 6.84
CA GLN A 62 0.43 -3.19 8.07
C GLN A 62 1.30 -2.57 9.17
N LEU A 63 2.17 -1.63 8.79
CA LEU A 63 3.05 -0.93 9.71
C LEU A 63 2.26 0.01 10.62
N THR A 64 2.66 0.04 11.88
CA THR A 64 2.20 1.04 12.84
C THR A 64 2.70 2.43 12.47
N LYS A 65 2.07 3.45 13.04
CA LYS A 65 2.50 4.85 12.86
C LYS A 65 3.97 5.06 13.21
N LEU A 66 4.43 4.46 14.31
CA LEU A 66 5.82 4.60 14.77
C LEU A 66 6.81 3.89 13.84
N GLU A 67 6.46 2.68 13.36
CA GLU A 67 7.30 1.97 12.39
C GLU A 67 7.45 2.76 11.08
N VAL A 68 6.38 3.38 10.57
CA VAL A 68 6.50 4.27 9.39
C VAL A 68 7.39 5.47 9.67
N LEU A 69 7.28 6.09 10.86
CA LEU A 69 8.17 7.18 11.24
C LEU A 69 9.63 6.73 11.30
N HIS A 70 9.90 5.54 11.85
CA HIS A 70 11.25 4.96 11.86
C HIS A 70 11.79 4.68 10.45
N CYS A 71 10.94 4.27 9.50
CA CYS A 71 11.36 4.08 8.12
C CYS A 71 11.84 5.36 7.42
N PHE A 72 11.44 6.55 7.88
CA PHE A 72 12.02 7.82 7.41
C PHE A 72 13.46 8.05 7.89
N GLY A 73 13.98 7.22 8.80
CA GLY A 73 15.38 7.15 9.19
C GLY A 73 15.94 8.50 9.65
N GLU A 74 17.01 8.93 8.98
CA GLU A 74 17.69 10.19 9.24
C GLU A 74 16.78 11.43 9.13
N HIS A 75 15.76 11.41 8.27
CA HIS A 75 14.84 12.53 8.12
C HIS A 75 13.91 12.68 9.32
N TYR A 76 13.45 11.57 9.90
CA TYR A 76 12.66 11.61 11.13
C TYR A 76 13.50 12.08 12.31
N GLN A 77 14.75 11.61 12.42
CA GLN A 77 15.67 12.10 13.45
C GLN A 77 15.93 13.61 13.29
N GLY A 78 16.05 14.11 12.06
CA GLY A 78 16.18 15.54 11.79
C GLY A 78 14.98 16.35 12.32
N VAL A 79 13.76 15.87 12.09
CA VAL A 79 12.54 16.49 12.62
C VAL A 79 12.50 16.48 14.16
N LEU A 80 12.93 15.38 14.80
CA LEU A 80 12.99 15.30 16.26
C LEU A 80 14.03 16.25 16.87
N ASN A 81 15.14 16.47 16.17
CA ASN A 81 16.21 17.36 16.60
C ASN A 81 15.87 18.84 16.39
N ASP A 82 14.91 19.14 15.52
CA ASP A 82 14.45 20.49 15.21
C ASP A 82 12.92 20.59 15.27
N PRO A 83 12.32 20.62 16.49
CA PRO A 83 10.87 20.58 16.67
C PRO A 83 10.16 21.78 16.03
N GLU A 84 10.79 22.96 16.03
CA GLU A 84 10.22 24.22 15.51
C GLU A 84 10.52 24.45 14.02
N GLY A 85 11.33 23.60 13.40
CA GLY A 85 11.67 23.70 11.98
C GLY A 85 10.51 23.41 11.02
N ASP A 86 10.70 23.76 9.76
CA ASP A 86 9.72 23.58 8.68
C ASP A 86 10.14 22.50 7.65
N SER A 87 11.25 21.81 7.88
CA SER A 87 11.72 20.72 7.02
C SER A 87 10.81 19.48 7.12
N HIS A 88 10.77 18.68 6.05
CA HIS A 88 10.09 17.38 6.01
C HIS A 88 8.61 17.40 6.45
N GLN A 89 7.82 18.30 5.85
CA GLN A 89 6.40 18.52 6.18
C GLN A 89 5.54 17.24 6.21
N ASN A 90 5.82 16.25 5.36
CA ASN A 90 5.12 14.96 5.40
C ASN A 90 5.35 14.19 6.70
N ILE A 91 6.56 14.22 7.26
CA ILE A 91 6.87 13.55 8.53
C ILE A 91 6.13 14.27 9.66
N ARG A 92 6.19 15.60 9.69
CA ARG A 92 5.52 16.42 10.72
C ARG A 92 4.01 16.24 10.70
N ASN A 93 3.38 16.29 9.53
CA ASN A 93 1.95 16.02 9.39
C ASN A 93 1.60 14.59 9.82
N PHE A 94 2.42 13.60 9.46
CA PHE A 94 2.16 12.22 9.86
C PHE A 94 2.34 11.99 11.37
N ILE A 95 3.22 12.73 12.05
CA ILE A 95 3.32 12.73 13.53
C ILE A 95 2.01 13.22 14.16
N ILE A 96 1.33 14.20 13.57
CA ILE A 96 0.08 14.74 14.11
C ILE A 96 -1.09 13.82 13.74
N TYR A 97 -1.36 13.66 12.46
CA TYR A 97 -2.58 13.03 11.95
C TYR A 97 -2.47 11.51 11.79
N GLY A 98 -1.26 10.98 11.61
CA GLY A 98 -1.02 9.57 11.32
C GLY A 98 -1.81 9.09 10.09
N TRP A 99 -2.17 7.81 10.11
CA TRP A 99 -2.89 7.17 9.01
C TRP A 99 -4.24 7.80 8.67
N GLU A 100 -4.92 8.43 9.62
CA GLU A 100 -6.23 9.05 9.39
C GLU A 100 -6.15 10.34 8.55
N GLY A 101 -4.97 10.98 8.53
CA GLY A 101 -4.71 12.13 7.69
C GLY A 101 -4.33 11.76 6.24
N LEU A 102 -4.04 10.48 5.96
CA LEU A 102 -3.58 10.06 4.64
C LEU A 102 -4.76 9.73 3.72
N LYS A 103 -4.74 10.32 2.52
CA LYS A 103 -5.68 9.99 1.43
C LYS A 103 -4.92 9.97 0.12
N PHE A 104 -5.01 8.85 -0.59
CA PHE A 104 -4.41 8.68 -1.91
C PHE A 104 -5.49 8.72 -2.98
N ASP A 105 -5.22 9.39 -4.09
CA ASP A 105 -6.15 9.45 -5.22
C ASP A 105 -6.06 8.18 -6.09
N SER A 106 -4.96 7.44 -6.01
CA SER A 106 -4.72 6.19 -6.75
C SER A 106 -3.71 5.28 -6.04
N PRO A 107 -3.67 3.97 -6.39
CA PRO A 107 -2.62 3.06 -5.91
C PRO A 107 -1.22 3.49 -6.37
N VAL A 108 -0.26 3.51 -5.44
CA VAL A 108 1.12 3.97 -5.69
C VAL A 108 2.09 2.82 -5.95
N LEU A 109 1.94 1.72 -5.21
CA LEU A 109 2.79 0.54 -5.31
C LEU A 109 2.00 -0.70 -5.69
N VAL A 110 2.60 -1.49 -6.55
CA VAL A 110 2.12 -2.80 -6.97
C VAL A 110 3.28 -3.78 -6.88
N GLU A 111 3.18 -4.80 -6.04
CA GLU A 111 4.25 -5.79 -5.84
C GLU A 111 4.56 -6.55 -7.15
N THR A 112 5.85 -6.63 -7.50
CA THR A 112 6.32 -7.15 -8.79
C THR A 112 6.29 -8.68 -8.84
N SER A 113 6.44 -9.36 -7.71
CA SER A 113 6.50 -10.82 -7.64
C SER A 113 5.88 -11.35 -6.34
N ASN A 114 4.63 -10.97 -6.04
CA ASN A 114 3.95 -11.49 -4.86
C ASN A 114 3.75 -13.01 -4.98
N PRO A 115 4.37 -13.87 -4.14
CA PRO A 115 4.17 -15.32 -4.21
C PRO A 115 2.74 -15.76 -3.82
N LYS A 116 1.96 -14.89 -3.15
CA LYS A 116 0.53 -15.07 -2.86
C LYS A 116 -0.36 -14.81 -4.10
N TYR A 117 0.14 -14.02 -5.06
CA TYR A 117 -0.51 -13.72 -6.33
C TYR A 117 0.53 -13.71 -7.47
N PRO A 118 1.11 -14.87 -7.82
CA PRO A 118 2.23 -14.93 -8.75
C PRO A 118 1.82 -14.31 -10.10
N LEU A 119 2.70 -13.49 -10.67
CA LEU A 119 2.65 -13.22 -12.10
C LEU A 119 2.87 -14.57 -12.78
N GLN A 120 1.82 -15.15 -13.38
CA GLN A 120 2.03 -16.27 -14.29
C GLN A 120 2.94 -15.78 -15.40
N ALA A 121 4.13 -16.37 -15.49
CA ALA A 121 5.10 -16.15 -16.55
C ALA A 121 4.61 -16.79 -17.85
N ASP A 122 3.37 -16.51 -18.24
CA ASP A 122 2.84 -16.90 -19.53
C ASP A 122 2.89 -15.67 -20.44
N SER A 123 3.36 -15.90 -21.67
CA SER A 123 3.57 -14.92 -22.75
C SER A 123 2.31 -14.19 -23.24
N LYS A 124 1.23 -14.24 -22.45
CA LYS A 124 -0.04 -13.58 -22.66
C LYS A 124 -0.53 -13.03 -21.31
N GLN A 125 -0.04 -11.84 -20.93
CA GLN A 125 -0.72 -11.03 -19.92
C GLN A 125 -2.12 -10.69 -20.44
N ASN A 126 -3.12 -11.46 -20.04
CA ASN A 126 -4.49 -11.20 -20.41
C ASN A 126 -5.12 -10.32 -19.32
N PHE A 127 -5.89 -9.31 -19.74
CA PHE A 127 -6.53 -8.30 -18.90
C PHE A 127 -7.18 -8.86 -17.62
N GLY A 128 -7.73 -10.07 -17.67
CA GLY A 128 -8.36 -10.75 -16.53
C GLY A 128 -7.42 -11.02 -15.34
N THR A 129 -6.17 -11.42 -15.57
CA THR A 129 -5.23 -11.73 -14.45
C THR A 129 -4.74 -10.46 -13.77
N THR A 130 -4.49 -9.40 -14.55
CA THR A 130 -4.19 -8.06 -14.04
C THR A 130 -5.36 -7.48 -13.24
N LEU A 131 -6.60 -7.67 -13.72
CA LEU A 131 -7.80 -7.19 -13.05
C LEU A 131 -8.03 -7.88 -11.70
N ILE A 132 -7.93 -9.22 -11.64
CA ILE A 132 -8.08 -9.99 -10.40
C ILE A 132 -7.01 -9.60 -9.37
N ARG A 133 -5.76 -9.39 -9.81
CA ARG A 133 -4.67 -8.94 -8.93
C ARG A 133 -4.95 -7.56 -8.36
N SER A 134 -5.35 -6.60 -9.19
CA SER A 134 -5.72 -5.25 -8.74
C SER A 134 -6.89 -5.27 -7.78
N ILE A 135 -7.89 -6.14 -8.01
CA ILE A 135 -9.05 -6.32 -7.12
C ILE A 135 -8.62 -6.89 -5.76
N ASN A 136 -7.77 -7.92 -5.72
CA ASN A 136 -7.29 -8.48 -4.45
C ASN A 136 -6.43 -7.51 -3.65
N GLN A 137 -5.57 -6.72 -4.32
CA GLN A 137 -4.84 -5.63 -3.69
C GLN A 137 -5.80 -4.54 -3.18
N LEU A 138 -6.88 -4.25 -3.92
CA LEU A 138 -7.94 -3.35 -3.45
C LEU A 138 -8.65 -3.90 -2.23
N TYR A 139 -8.91 -5.20 -2.14
CA TYR A 139 -9.51 -5.83 -0.96
C TYR A 139 -8.59 -5.81 0.25
N ASP A 140 -7.29 -6.03 0.09
CA ASP A 140 -6.32 -5.90 1.19
C ASP A 140 -6.24 -4.42 1.66
N PHE A 141 -6.24 -3.48 0.72
CA PHE A 141 -6.33 -2.04 0.99
C PHE A 141 -7.64 -1.66 1.68
N MET A 142 -8.79 -2.14 1.21
CA MET A 142 -10.10 -1.91 1.82
C MET A 142 -10.22 -2.62 3.17
N GLY A 143 -9.64 -3.80 3.33
CA GLY A 143 -9.59 -4.58 4.56
C GLY A 143 -8.95 -3.82 5.73
N TYR A 144 -7.98 -2.96 5.43
CA TYR A 144 -7.41 -2.01 6.39
C TYR A 144 -8.46 -0.98 6.88
N TYR A 145 -9.21 -0.35 5.96
CA TYR A 145 -10.27 0.60 6.32
C TYR A 145 -11.46 -0.07 7.03
N VAL A 146 -11.75 -1.32 6.68
CA VAL A 146 -12.79 -2.17 7.28
C VAL A 146 -12.48 -2.51 8.73
N LYS A 147 -11.23 -2.89 9.05
CA LYS A 147 -10.85 -3.27 10.42
C LYS A 147 -10.91 -2.11 11.41
N LYS A 148 -10.83 -0.86 10.95
CA LYS A 148 -10.79 0.32 11.81
C LYS A 148 -12.16 1.02 11.99
N ASN A 149 -13.16 0.71 11.17
CA ASN A 149 -14.50 1.33 11.23
C ASN A 149 -15.61 0.28 11.31
N PHE A 150 -16.32 0.22 12.44
CA PHE A 150 -17.39 -0.77 12.71
C PHE A 150 -18.51 -0.72 11.65
N ILE A 151 -18.83 0.47 11.13
CA ILE A 151 -19.88 0.68 10.10
C ILE A 151 -19.42 0.16 8.72
N ILE A 152 -18.14 0.27 8.40
CA ILE A 152 -17.58 -0.22 7.12
C ILE A 152 -17.49 -1.76 7.14
N ARG A 153 -17.33 -2.38 8.31
CA ARG A 153 -17.33 -3.84 8.46
C ARG A 153 -18.63 -4.49 7.97
N ASP A 154 -19.79 -3.96 8.34
CA ASP A 154 -21.08 -4.52 7.91
C ASP A 154 -21.38 -4.23 6.42
N LEU A 155 -20.92 -3.08 5.91
CA LEU A 155 -21.01 -2.76 4.48
C LEU A 155 -20.09 -3.66 3.64
N CYS A 156 -18.86 -3.90 4.07
CA CYS A 156 -17.91 -4.73 3.35
C CYS A 156 -18.21 -6.23 3.47
N ILE A 157 -18.80 -6.71 4.57
CA ILE A 157 -19.35 -8.07 4.64
C ILE A 157 -20.44 -8.22 3.57
N ASN A 158 -21.40 -7.28 3.49
CA ASN A 158 -22.45 -7.31 2.48
C ASN A 158 -21.90 -7.20 1.04
N MET A 159 -20.89 -6.37 0.80
CA MET A 159 -20.20 -6.31 -0.48
C MET A 159 -19.48 -7.61 -0.81
N ASN A 160 -18.80 -8.25 0.15
CA ASN A 160 -18.15 -9.56 -0.06
C ASN A 160 -19.17 -10.65 -0.43
N THR A 161 -20.36 -10.65 0.17
CA THR A 161 -21.44 -11.59 -0.18
C THR A 161 -21.95 -11.36 -1.60
N HIS A 162 -22.17 -10.10 -1.98
CA HIS A 162 -22.59 -9.74 -3.34
C HIS A 162 -21.49 -10.01 -4.38
N GLN A 163 -20.22 -9.73 -4.05
CA GLN A 163 -19.09 -9.92 -4.94
C GLN A 163 -18.79 -11.42 -5.13
N ASN A 164 -18.79 -12.24 -4.08
CA ASN A 164 -18.68 -13.70 -4.23
C ASN A 164 -19.80 -14.28 -5.11
N THR A 165 -21.00 -13.71 -5.02
CA THR A 165 -22.13 -14.08 -5.90
C THR A 165 -21.85 -13.70 -7.35
N ILE A 166 -21.31 -12.50 -7.60
CA ILE A 166 -20.94 -12.02 -8.95
C ILE A 166 -19.77 -12.83 -9.53
N PHE A 167 -18.73 -13.10 -8.75
CA PHE A 167 -17.59 -13.92 -9.17
C PHE A 167 -18.01 -15.35 -9.48
N HIS A 168 -18.86 -15.96 -8.65
CA HIS A 168 -19.42 -17.28 -8.91
C HIS A 168 -20.30 -17.29 -10.18
N GLN A 169 -21.04 -16.22 -10.46
CA GLN A 169 -21.82 -16.09 -11.70
C GLN A 169 -20.92 -15.92 -12.93
N LEU A 170 -19.84 -15.14 -12.83
CA LEU A 170 -18.85 -14.95 -13.89
C LEU A 170 -18.09 -16.25 -14.18
N ASP A 171 -17.61 -16.95 -13.15
CA ASP A 171 -16.94 -18.26 -13.30
C ASP A 171 -17.88 -19.28 -13.94
N LYS A 172 -19.15 -19.32 -13.52
CA LYS A 172 -20.15 -20.20 -14.13
C LYS A 172 -20.38 -19.85 -15.59
N PHE A 173 -20.47 -18.56 -15.92
CA PHE A 173 -20.67 -18.10 -17.30
C PHE A 173 -19.47 -18.46 -18.19
N ILE A 174 -18.25 -18.23 -17.73
CA ILE A 174 -17.01 -18.54 -18.45
C ILE A 174 -16.87 -20.05 -18.66
N ASN A 175 -17.09 -20.87 -17.62
CA ASN A 175 -17.00 -22.32 -17.73
C ASN A 175 -18.09 -22.91 -18.64
N THR A 176 -19.29 -22.31 -18.66
CA THR A 176 -20.36 -22.73 -19.58
C THR A 176 -20.02 -22.34 -21.02
N ALA A 177 -19.46 -21.16 -21.25
CA ALA A 177 -19.03 -20.72 -22.58
C ALA A 177 -17.87 -21.56 -23.13
N ILE A 178 -16.94 -22.00 -22.26
CA ILE A 178 -15.85 -22.91 -22.63
C ILE A 178 -16.36 -24.32 -22.95
N ALA A 179 -17.36 -24.83 -22.22
CA ALA A 179 -17.94 -26.16 -22.46
C ALA A 179 -18.79 -26.26 -23.74
N LEU A 180 -19.12 -25.12 -24.36
CA LEU A 180 -19.89 -25.02 -25.61
C LEU A 180 -19.01 -24.79 -26.86
N LEU A 181 -17.69 -24.75 -26.69
CA LEU A 181 -16.67 -24.70 -27.75
C LEU A 181 -15.99 -26.07 -27.90
#